data_AF-A0A930U4N3-F1
#
_entry.id   AF-A0A930U4N3-F1
#
_cell.length_a   1.000
_cell.length_b   1.000
_cell.length_c   1.000
_cell.angle_alpha   90.00
_cell.angle_beta   90.00
_cell.angle_gamma   90.00
#
_symmetry.space_group_name_H-M   'P 1'
#
loop_
_entity.id
_entity.type
_entity.pdbx_description
1 polymer ?
#
loop_
_entity_poly.entity_id
_entity_poly.type
_entity_poly.pdbx_seq_one_letter_code
_entity_poly.pdbx_strand_id
1 'polypeptide(L)'
;WFFDRVTHGRPIPLPNQGLYITQLGHVADLAAAMVATLGNPKAMGQVYNIADTRYTTFRGLAQACATAAGRDARTLELVSYDPARVDSAHRKAFPLRQQHFFTSIEKALTDLDWRPQYDLAAGLKDSYENDYLAAGRDQKSVDFSVDEILLGA
;
A
#
# COMPACT_ATOMS: atom_id res chain seq x y z
N TRP A 1 -4.85 7.86 0.68
CA TRP A 1 -5.08 7.50 2.10
C TRP A 1 -3.83 7.77 2.95
N PHE A 2 -2.73 7.03 2.81
CA PHE A 2 -1.50 7.27 3.59
C PHE A 2 -0.85 8.61 3.23
N PHE A 3 -0.60 8.86 1.95
CA PHE A 3 -0.05 10.13 1.48
C PHE A 3 -0.92 11.35 1.85
N ASP A 4 -2.25 11.20 1.89
CA ASP A 4 -3.12 12.30 2.35
C ASP A 4 -2.78 12.70 3.77
N ARG A 5 -2.66 11.73 4.69
CA ARG A 5 -2.37 12.01 6.10
C ARG A 5 -0.94 12.50 6.30
N VAL A 6 0.02 11.87 5.62
CA VAL A 6 1.43 12.27 5.66
C VAL A 6 1.63 13.70 5.14
N THR A 7 1.04 14.03 3.99
CA THR A 7 1.23 15.34 3.35
C THR A 7 0.61 16.46 4.18
N HIS A 8 -0.54 16.19 4.81
CA HIS A 8 -1.28 17.14 5.64
C HIS A 8 -0.90 17.10 7.13
N GLY A 9 0.15 16.36 7.52
CA GLY A 9 0.61 16.30 8.92
C GLY A 9 -0.44 15.74 9.89
N ARG A 10 -1.30 14.84 9.43
CA ARG A 10 -2.36 14.22 10.24
C ARG A 10 -1.85 12.95 10.93
N PRO A 11 -2.38 12.62 12.13
CA PRO A 11 -2.20 11.29 12.70
C PRO A 11 -2.71 10.21 11.76
N ILE A 12 -2.06 9.04 11.76
CA ILE A 12 -2.43 7.91 10.92
C ILE A 12 -3.11 6.84 11.80
N PRO A 13 -4.44 6.66 11.69
CA PRO A 13 -5.13 5.62 12.44
C PRO A 13 -4.83 4.25 11.83
N LEU A 14 -4.23 3.36 12.62
CA LEU A 14 -3.91 1.99 12.22
C LEU A 14 -4.76 0.99 13.01
N PRO A 15 -5.32 -0.04 12.34
CA PRO A 15 -6.06 -1.09 13.03
C PRO A 15 -5.13 -1.89 13.94
N ASN A 16 -5.59 -2.14 15.17
CA ASN A 16 -4.80 -2.76 16.22
C ASN A 16 -3.46 -2.05 16.38
N GLN A 17 -2.34 -2.77 16.38
CA GLN A 17 -0.99 -2.20 16.44
C GLN A 17 -0.36 -1.94 15.06
N GLY A 18 -1.11 -2.12 13.97
CA GLY A 18 -0.59 -1.98 12.60
C GLY A 18 0.46 -3.02 12.21
N LEU A 19 0.45 -4.18 12.87
CA LEU A 19 1.44 -5.25 12.69
C LEU A 19 1.06 -6.29 11.63
N TYR A 20 -0.11 -6.16 11.00
CA TYR A 20 -0.45 -7.01 9.86
C TYR A 20 0.56 -6.83 8.75
N ILE A 21 0.99 -7.96 8.20
CA ILE A 21 1.94 -8.02 7.08
C ILE A 21 1.15 -7.84 5.79
N THR A 22 1.63 -6.97 4.92
CA THR A 22 1.10 -6.74 3.59
C THR A 22 2.22 -6.73 2.57
N GLN A 23 1.90 -7.17 1.37
CA GLN A 23 2.79 -7.18 0.23
C GLN A 23 2.17 -6.29 -0.85
N LEU A 24 2.96 -5.35 -1.36
CA LEU A 24 2.55 -4.47 -2.46
C LEU A 24 3.41 -4.77 -3.67
N GLY A 25 2.88 -4.55 -4.86
CA GLY A 25 3.62 -4.56 -6.11
C GLY A 25 3.40 -3.25 -6.84
N HIS A 26 4.38 -2.83 -7.64
CA HIS A 26 4.22 -1.64 -8.48
C HIS A 26 3.32 -1.95 -9.69
N VAL A 27 2.53 -0.96 -10.14
CA VAL A 27 1.60 -1.16 -11.26
C VAL A 27 2.31 -1.46 -12.57
N ALA A 28 3.50 -0.89 -12.80
CA ALA A 28 4.32 -1.19 -13.97
C ALA A 28 4.81 -2.64 -13.97
N ASP A 29 5.18 -3.17 -12.81
CA ASP A 29 5.60 -4.57 -12.65
C ASP A 29 4.42 -5.53 -12.94
N LEU A 30 3.20 -5.17 -12.48
CA LEU A 30 1.99 -5.91 -12.82
C LEU A 30 1.72 -5.90 -14.33
N ALA A 31 1.78 -4.74 -14.97
CA ALA A 31 1.58 -4.62 -16.42
C ALA A 31 2.62 -5.44 -17.20
N ALA A 32 3.90 -5.40 -16.80
CA ALA A 32 4.96 -6.18 -17.40
C ALA A 32 4.71 -7.70 -17.25
N ALA A 33 4.24 -8.15 -16.10
CA ALA A 33 3.87 -9.54 -15.88
C ALA A 33 2.71 -9.98 -16.79
N MET A 34 1.69 -9.12 -16.95
CA MET A 34 0.58 -9.40 -17.85
C MET A 34 1.05 -9.54 -19.30
N VAL A 35 1.92 -8.64 -19.77
CA VAL A 35 2.53 -8.73 -21.11
C VAL A 35 3.33 -10.03 -21.26
N ALA A 36 4.07 -10.44 -20.23
CA ALA A 36 4.86 -11.67 -20.25
C ALA A 36 4.03 -12.97 -20.35
N THR A 37 2.71 -12.90 -20.07
CA THR A 37 1.81 -14.04 -20.33
C THR A 37 1.41 -14.17 -21.80
N LEU A 38 1.49 -13.10 -22.59
CA LEU A 38 1.02 -13.09 -23.96
C LEU A 38 1.92 -13.96 -24.85
N GLY A 39 1.32 -14.92 -25.54
CA GLY A 39 2.04 -15.84 -26.41
C GLY A 39 2.94 -16.84 -25.67
N ASN A 40 2.89 -16.89 -24.34
CA ASN A 40 3.67 -17.83 -23.54
C ASN A 40 2.85 -19.11 -23.27
N PRO A 41 3.20 -20.26 -23.88
CA PRO A 41 2.44 -21.49 -23.69
C PRO A 41 2.45 -22.00 -22.24
N LYS A 42 3.49 -21.68 -21.46
CA LYS A 42 3.57 -22.05 -20.03
C LYS A 42 2.51 -21.35 -19.20
N ALA A 43 2.08 -20.15 -19.61
CA ALA A 43 1.10 -19.36 -18.88
C ALA A 43 -0.36 -19.84 -19.08
N MET A 44 -0.61 -20.71 -20.07
CA MET A 44 -1.97 -21.18 -20.37
C MET A 44 -2.57 -22.00 -19.22
N GLY A 45 -3.77 -21.62 -18.79
CA GLY A 45 -4.49 -22.29 -17.69
C GLY A 45 -3.83 -22.10 -16.31
N GLN A 46 -2.83 -21.22 -16.20
CA GLN A 46 -2.13 -20.98 -14.95
C GLN A 46 -2.69 -19.78 -14.20
N VAL A 47 -2.58 -19.86 -12.87
CA VAL A 47 -2.76 -18.73 -11.97
C VAL A 47 -1.39 -18.31 -11.44
N TYR A 48 -1.13 -17.00 -11.47
CA TYR A 48 0.10 -16.38 -10.99
C TYR A 48 -0.23 -15.31 -9.97
N ASN A 49 0.58 -15.25 -8.91
CA ASN A 49 0.59 -14.10 -8.01
C ASN A 49 1.66 -13.12 -8.46
N ILE A 50 1.34 -11.84 -8.49
CA ILE A 50 2.23 -10.76 -8.90
C ILE A 50 2.29 -9.72 -7.79
N ALA A 51 3.49 -9.51 -7.23
CA ALA A 51 3.79 -8.58 -6.14
C ALA A 51 5.32 -8.35 -6.05
N ASP A 52 5.79 -7.50 -5.13
CA ASP A 52 7.22 -7.42 -4.73
C ASP A 52 7.65 -8.75 -4.07
N THR A 53 8.95 -9.04 -4.08
CA THR A 53 9.54 -10.18 -3.35
C THR A 53 9.58 -9.96 -1.84
N ARG A 54 9.45 -8.71 -1.39
CA ARG A 54 9.42 -8.33 0.03
C ARG A 54 8.03 -7.94 0.50
N TYR A 55 7.85 -7.94 1.81
CA TYR A 55 6.63 -7.56 2.50
C TYR A 55 6.94 -6.60 3.66
N THR A 56 5.93 -5.87 4.12
CA THR A 56 6.05 -4.88 5.20
C THR A 56 4.86 -4.97 6.15
N THR A 57 4.90 -4.27 7.28
CA THR A 57 3.72 -4.09 8.14
C THR A 57 2.95 -2.82 7.75
N PHE A 58 1.72 -2.62 8.24
CA PHE A 58 1.04 -1.33 8.03
C PHE A 58 1.80 -0.15 8.64
N ARG A 59 2.47 -0.36 9.79
CA ARG A 59 3.40 0.64 10.35
C ARG A 59 4.56 0.93 9.40
N GLY A 60 5.20 -0.12 8.89
CA GLY A 60 6.30 0.00 7.94
C GLY A 60 5.87 0.69 6.64
N LEU A 61 4.66 0.41 6.16
CA LEU A 61 4.07 1.08 5.00
C LEU A 61 3.83 2.58 5.25
N ALA A 62 3.27 2.94 6.40
CA ALA A 62 3.07 4.35 6.76
C ALA A 62 4.39 5.12 6.81
N GLN A 63 5.41 4.52 7.43
CA GLN A 63 6.77 5.06 7.50
C GLN A 63 7.42 5.19 6.11
N ALA A 64 7.29 4.17 5.26
CA ALA A 64 7.78 4.22 3.89
C ALA A 64 7.08 5.32 3.06
N CYS A 65 5.76 5.51 3.26
CA CYS A 65 5.03 6.62 2.64
C CYS A 65 5.56 7.99 3.10
N ALA A 66 5.92 8.15 4.38
CA ALA A 66 6.53 9.39 4.87
C ALA A 66 7.88 9.66 4.22
N THR A 67 8.75 8.65 4.16
CA THR A 67 10.05 8.77 3.48
C THR A 67 9.87 9.14 2.00
N ALA A 68 8.94 8.49 1.29
CA ALA A 68 8.64 8.80 -0.11
C ALA A 68 8.13 10.24 -0.30
N ALA A 69 7.38 10.78 0.66
CA ALA A 69 6.91 12.16 0.68
C ALA A 69 7.94 13.17 1.22
N GLY A 70 9.20 12.77 1.43
CA GLY A 70 10.25 13.64 1.96
C GLY A 70 10.06 14.06 3.42
N ARG A 71 9.27 13.31 4.19
CA ARG A 71 9.04 13.54 5.63
C ARG A 71 9.85 12.56 6.47
N ASP A 72 10.23 12.97 7.69
CA ASP A 72 10.90 12.07 8.63
C ASP A 72 9.89 11.04 9.16
N ALA A 73 10.12 9.76 8.85
CA ALA A 73 9.26 8.67 9.28
C ALA A 73 9.14 8.54 10.82
N ARG A 74 10.11 9.08 11.58
CA ARG A 74 10.10 9.04 13.06
C ARG A 74 9.16 10.06 13.68
N THR A 75 8.76 11.08 12.92
CA THR A 75 7.84 12.12 13.42
C THR A 75 6.38 11.76 13.13
N LEU A 76 6.10 10.61 12.52
CA LEU A 76 4.74 10.16 12.28
C LEU A 76 4.03 9.82 13.60
N GLU A 77 2.86 10.42 13.78
CA GLU A 77 1.93 10.02 14.82
C GLU A 77 1.09 8.84 14.33
N LEU A 78 1.47 7.63 14.75
CA LEU A 78 0.75 6.39 14.43
C LEU A 78 -0.14 6.01 15.61
N VAL A 79 -1.45 6.12 15.43
CA VAL A 79 -2.44 5.89 16.49
C VAL A 79 -3.19 4.59 16.25
N SER A 80 -3.23 3.75 17.28
CA SER A 80 -3.89 2.45 17.25
C SER A 80 -5.39 2.59 17.51
N TYR A 81 -6.24 1.95 16.72
CA TYR A 81 -7.67 1.82 17.03
C TYR A 81 -8.12 0.35 17.05
N ASP A 82 -9.16 0.03 17.83
CA ASP A 82 -9.75 -1.31 17.89
C ASP A 82 -10.83 -1.46 16.81
N PRO A 83 -10.60 -2.28 15.75
CA PRO A 83 -11.57 -2.44 14.67
C PRO A 83 -12.91 -3.02 15.12
N ALA A 84 -12.95 -3.75 16.25
CA ALA A 84 -14.19 -4.31 16.79
C ALA A 84 -15.11 -3.24 17.39
N ARG A 85 -14.57 -2.06 17.71
CA ARG A 85 -15.33 -0.91 18.26
C ARG A 85 -15.80 0.07 17.19
N VAL A 86 -15.41 -0.14 15.94
CA VAL A 86 -15.79 0.72 14.82
C VAL A 86 -17.13 0.25 14.25
N ASP A 87 -18.07 1.18 14.09
CA ASP A 87 -19.36 0.89 13.44
C ASP A 87 -19.15 0.22 12.07
N SER A 88 -20.01 -0.75 11.77
CA SER A 88 -20.20 -1.37 10.46
C SER A 88 -20.16 -0.41 9.28
N ALA A 89 -20.77 0.78 9.39
CA ALA A 89 -20.76 1.80 8.35
C ALA A 89 -19.34 2.30 8.01
N HIS A 90 -18.43 2.23 8.98
CA HIS A 90 -17.05 2.72 8.90
C HIS A 90 -16.02 1.58 8.85
N ARG A 91 -16.43 0.30 8.75
CA ARG A 91 -15.45 -0.82 8.65
C ARG A 91 -14.54 -0.74 7.42
N LYS A 92 -14.91 0.04 6.39
CA LYS A 92 -14.07 0.33 5.21
C LYS A 92 -13.13 1.54 5.40
N ALA A 93 -12.99 2.06 6.61
CA ALA A 93 -12.16 3.24 6.92
C ALA A 93 -10.66 3.05 6.63
N PHE A 94 -10.19 1.80 6.63
CA PHE A 94 -8.80 1.46 6.31
C PHE A 94 -8.72 0.85 4.90
N PRO A 95 -7.75 1.27 4.06
CA PRO A 95 -7.76 0.95 2.63
C PRO A 95 -7.26 -0.47 2.30
N LEU A 96 -6.76 -1.22 3.29
CA LEU A 96 -6.21 -2.56 3.12
C LEU A 96 -6.96 -3.58 3.98
N ARG A 97 -6.85 -4.86 3.60
CA ARG A 97 -7.45 -5.97 4.36
C ARG A 97 -6.76 -6.09 5.72
N GLN A 98 -7.51 -6.10 6.82
CA GLN A 98 -6.99 -6.16 8.19
C GLN A 98 -6.61 -7.59 8.61
N GLN A 99 -5.71 -8.20 7.85
CA GLN A 99 -5.15 -9.54 8.08
C GLN A 99 -3.78 -9.62 7.42
N HIS A 100 -2.98 -10.66 7.72
CA HIS A 100 -1.79 -10.94 6.93
C HIS A 100 -2.18 -11.23 5.47
N PHE A 101 -1.58 -10.50 4.53
CA PHE A 101 -1.88 -10.62 3.11
C PHE A 101 -0.59 -10.50 2.28
N PHE A 102 -0.03 -11.66 1.96
CA PHE A 102 1.17 -11.82 1.14
C PHE A 102 1.12 -13.18 0.44
N THR A 103 1.94 -13.36 -0.57
CA THR A 103 1.95 -14.55 -1.39
C THR A 103 3.31 -14.78 -2.05
N SER A 104 3.58 -16.04 -2.42
CA SER A 104 4.76 -16.38 -3.21
C SER A 104 4.55 -16.00 -4.67
N ILE A 105 5.57 -15.38 -5.26
CA ILE A 105 5.64 -15.03 -6.69
C ILE A 105 6.56 -15.96 -7.48
N GLU A 106 7.14 -16.99 -6.86
CA GLU A 106 8.16 -17.86 -7.46
C GLU A 106 7.71 -18.49 -8.79
N LYS A 107 6.43 -18.85 -8.88
CA LYS A 107 5.86 -19.40 -10.11
C LYS A 107 5.92 -18.41 -11.26
N ALA A 108 5.63 -17.13 -11.00
CA ALA A 108 5.72 -16.08 -12.01
C ALA A 108 7.18 -15.84 -12.42
N LEU A 109 8.11 -15.82 -11.46
CA LEU A 109 9.55 -15.69 -11.73
C LEU A 109 10.09 -16.82 -12.61
N THR A 110 9.55 -18.03 -12.45
CA THR A 110 10.00 -19.23 -13.17
C THR A 110 9.39 -19.33 -14.58
N ASP A 111 8.08 -19.04 -14.71
CA ASP A 111 7.36 -19.33 -15.94
C ASP A 111 7.33 -18.16 -16.93
N LEU A 112 7.42 -16.92 -16.44
CA LEU A 112 7.13 -15.73 -17.24
C LEU A 112 8.38 -14.97 -17.72
N ASP A 113 9.59 -15.41 -17.37
CA ASP A 113 10.84 -14.64 -17.59
C ASP A 113 10.70 -13.16 -17.14
N TRP A 114 9.97 -12.98 -16.05
CA TRP A 114 9.62 -11.68 -15.49
C TRP A 114 10.16 -11.59 -14.06
N ARG A 115 10.51 -10.38 -13.64
CA ARG A 115 10.91 -10.07 -12.26
C ARG A 115 10.54 -8.63 -11.91
N PRO A 116 10.11 -8.34 -10.67
CA PRO A 116 9.84 -6.97 -10.23
C PRO A 116 11.05 -6.07 -10.45
N GLN A 117 10.83 -4.88 -11.00
CA GLN A 117 11.85 -3.84 -11.16
C GLN A 117 11.78 -2.80 -10.04
N TYR A 118 10.62 -2.67 -9.38
CA TYR A 118 10.44 -1.75 -8.27
C TYR A 118 10.56 -2.48 -6.94
N ASP A 119 11.19 -1.81 -5.99
CA ASP A 119 10.97 -2.09 -4.59
C ASP A 119 9.90 -1.20 -3.98
N LEU A 120 9.45 -1.53 -2.77
CA LEU A 120 8.47 -0.73 -2.05
C LEU A 120 8.89 0.76 -1.95
N ALA A 121 10.16 1.08 -1.69
CA ALA A 121 10.59 2.46 -1.52
C ALA A 121 10.56 3.24 -2.84
N ALA A 122 11.11 2.67 -3.91
CA ALA A 122 11.11 3.23 -5.25
C ALA A 122 9.69 3.34 -5.80
N GLY A 123 8.86 2.32 -5.61
CA GLY A 123 7.46 2.31 -6.05
C GLY A 123 6.61 3.35 -5.33
N LEU A 124 6.79 3.52 -4.01
CA LEU A 124 6.08 4.58 -3.27
C LEU A 124 6.55 5.96 -3.67
N LYS A 125 7.85 6.15 -3.95
CA LYS A 125 8.37 7.43 -4.47
C LYS A 125 7.77 7.75 -5.84
N ASP A 126 7.78 6.77 -6.75
CA ASP A 126 7.18 6.90 -8.08
C ASP A 126 5.68 7.24 -7.98
N SER A 127 4.91 6.49 -7.20
CA SER A 127 3.48 6.79 -6.99
C SER A 127 3.24 8.14 -6.30
N TYR A 128 4.13 8.60 -5.42
CA TYR A 128 3.99 9.92 -4.81
C TYR A 128 4.19 11.04 -5.85
N GLU A 129 5.25 10.96 -6.65
CA GLU A 129 5.61 11.99 -7.63
C GLU A 129 4.67 11.96 -8.85
N ASN A 130 4.44 10.79 -9.42
CA ASN A 130 3.81 10.61 -10.72
C ASN A 130 2.30 10.37 -10.66
N ASP A 131 1.75 9.97 -9.49
CA ASP A 131 0.31 9.83 -9.31
C ASP A 131 -0.26 10.86 -8.33
N TYR A 132 0.30 10.92 -7.11
CA TYR A 132 -0.29 11.72 -6.03
C TYR A 132 -0.14 13.23 -6.28
N LEU A 133 1.10 13.70 -6.49
CA LEU A 133 1.39 15.11 -6.77
C LEU A 133 0.92 15.51 -8.17
N ALA A 134 1.14 14.66 -9.18
CA ALA A 134 0.71 14.93 -10.55
C ALA A 134 -0.82 15.15 -10.65
N ALA A 135 -1.62 14.46 -9.83
CA ALA A 135 -3.07 14.66 -9.76
C ALA A 135 -3.51 15.84 -8.85
N GLY A 136 -2.55 16.62 -8.33
CA GLY A 136 -2.76 17.77 -7.44
C GLY A 136 -3.43 17.38 -6.12
N ARG A 137 -3.20 16.17 -5.62
CA ARG A 137 -3.90 15.66 -4.42
C ARG A 137 -3.39 16.28 -3.13
N ASP A 138 -2.16 16.75 -3.13
CA ASP A 138 -1.55 17.54 -2.06
C ASP A 138 -2.24 18.90 -1.84
N GLN A 139 -2.91 19.44 -2.87
CA GLN A 139 -3.60 20.73 -2.82
C GLN A 139 -5.11 20.61 -2.61
N LYS A 140 -5.66 19.39 -2.71
CA LYS A 140 -7.10 19.15 -2.58
C LYS A 140 -7.49 19.04 -1.11
N SER A 141 -8.64 19.60 -0.75
CA SER A 141 -9.26 19.32 0.54
C SER A 141 -9.61 17.83 0.64
N VAL A 142 -9.14 17.18 1.70
CA VAL A 142 -9.44 15.78 2.00
C VAL A 142 -10.40 15.74 3.19
N ASP A 143 -11.45 14.93 3.08
CA ASP A 143 -12.35 14.63 4.19
C ASP A 143 -11.68 13.64 5.16
N PHE A 144 -11.45 14.09 6.39
CA PHE A 144 -10.87 13.32 7.48
C PHE A 144 -11.87 13.03 8.61
N SER A 145 -13.18 13.21 8.38
CA SER A 145 -14.22 12.94 9.38
C SER A 145 -14.16 11.51 9.94
N VAL A 146 -13.83 10.53 9.10
CA VAL A 146 -13.63 9.14 9.52
C VAL A 146 -12.45 9.00 10.49
N ASP A 147 -11.40 9.82 10.35
CA ASP A 147 -10.26 9.78 11.28
C ASP A 147 -10.65 10.27 12.67
N GLU A 148 -11.49 11.29 12.76
CA GLU A 148 -12.01 11.80 14.04
C GLU A 148 -12.74 10.69 14.81
N ILE A 149 -13.59 9.93 14.11
CA ILE A 149 -14.29 8.75 14.66
C ILE A 149 -13.29 7.69 15.13
N LEU A 150 -12.28 7.37 14.32
CA LEU A 150 -11.30 6.31 14.65
C LEU A 150 -10.37 6.71 15.80
N LEU A 151 -10.05 8.00 15.93
CA LEU A 151 -9.16 8.54 16.95
C LEU A 151 -9.91 8.87 18.25
N GLY A 152 -11.26 8.86 18.23
CA GLY A 152 -12.10 9.19 19.38
C GLY A 152 -12.07 10.69 19.73
N ALA A 153 -11.90 11.54 18.71
CA ALA A 153 -11.91 13.00 18.81
C ALA A 153 -13.32 13.58 18.60
#